data_AF-A0A1Y1S769-F1
#
_entry.id   AF-A0A1Y1S769-F1
#
_cell.length_a   1.000
_cell.length_b   1.000
_cell.length_c   1.000
_cell.angle_alpha   90.00
_cell.angle_beta   90.00
_cell.angle_gamma   90.00
#
_symmetry.space_group_name_H-M   'P 1'
#
loop_
_entity.id
_entity.type
_entity.pdbx_description
1 polymer ?
#
loop_
_entity_poly.entity_id
_entity_poly.type
_entity_poly.pdbx_seq_one_letter_code
_entity_poly.pdbx_strand_id
1 'polypeptide(L)'
;MGPNDVEVAKIFKMFANEDQKILQRDIKTTLKCLGYVLKESHNVPNRNVSLEEFKQIVNDLKTSKEIYSKENIDEAFRSLDPNNSGYIKAKDLRMILLEGVEGMTNEEINDFFVIFPPNARGEVSYKVLIEKLYTNEDNE
;
A
#
# COMPACT_ATOMS: atom_id res chain seq x y z
N MET A 1 -8.02 -3.42 -6.28
CA MET A 1 -8.55 -4.55 -5.48
C MET A 1 -7.61 -5.73 -5.74
N GLY A 2 -6.93 -6.28 -4.72
CA GLY A 2 -5.99 -7.39 -4.93
C GLY A 2 -6.69 -8.73 -5.22
N PRO A 3 -5.97 -9.76 -5.71
CA PRO A 3 -6.55 -11.06 -6.07
C PRO A 3 -7.24 -11.72 -4.88
N ASN A 4 -8.42 -12.29 -5.08
CA ASN A 4 -9.15 -12.98 -4.02
C ASN A 4 -8.54 -14.37 -3.71
N ASP A 5 -8.95 -14.98 -2.60
CA ASP A 5 -8.40 -16.27 -2.15
C ASP A 5 -8.56 -17.42 -3.17
N VAL A 6 -9.61 -17.37 -4.00
CA VAL A 6 -9.86 -18.38 -5.03
C VAL A 6 -8.84 -18.24 -6.16
N GLU A 7 -8.52 -17.02 -6.56
CA GLU A 7 -7.51 -16.73 -7.58
C GLU A 7 -6.12 -17.12 -7.11
N VAL A 8 -5.77 -16.77 -5.86
CA VAL A 8 -4.48 -17.14 -5.24
C VAL A 8 -4.30 -18.66 -5.25
N ALA A 9 -5.32 -19.42 -4.85
CA ALA A 9 -5.26 -20.87 -4.82
C ALA A 9 -5.15 -21.49 -6.23
N LYS A 10 -5.81 -20.91 -7.24
CA LYS A 10 -5.71 -21.37 -8.64
C LYS A 10 -4.30 -21.18 -9.18
N ILE A 11 -3.73 -19.98 -9.03
CA ILE A 11 -2.38 -19.71 -9.51
C ILE A 11 -1.35 -20.52 -8.73
N PHE A 12 -1.51 -20.67 -7.41
CA PHE A 12 -0.64 -21.54 -6.62
C PHE A 12 -0.58 -22.96 -7.19
N LYS A 13 -1.73 -23.56 -7.50
CA LYS A 13 -1.81 -24.92 -8.05
C LYS A 13 -1.12 -25.08 -9.41
N MET A 14 -0.94 -24.02 -10.19
CA MET A 14 -0.21 -24.08 -11.47
C MET A 14 1.31 -24.24 -11.27
N PHE A 15 1.84 -23.82 -10.12
CA PHE A 15 3.28 -23.82 -9.83
C PHE A 15 3.67 -24.77 -8.68
N ALA A 16 2.70 -25.35 -7.99
CA ALA A 16 2.94 -26.28 -6.90
C ALA A 16 3.53 -27.60 -7.42
N ASN A 17 4.54 -28.11 -6.74
CA ASN A 17 5.12 -29.42 -6.98
C ASN A 17 4.27 -30.55 -6.37
N GLU A 18 4.75 -31.79 -6.46
CA GLU A 18 4.10 -32.98 -5.90
C GLU A 18 3.87 -32.87 -4.38
N ASP A 19 4.75 -32.16 -3.66
CA ASP A 19 4.64 -31.89 -2.22
C ASP A 19 3.67 -30.75 -1.87
N GLN A 20 2.91 -30.24 -2.84
CA GLN A 20 2.02 -29.08 -2.68
C GLN A 20 2.75 -27.81 -2.22
N LYS A 21 3.94 -27.56 -2.78
CA LYS A 21 4.76 -26.38 -2.48
C LYS A 21 5.23 -25.68 -3.75
N ILE A 22 5.34 -24.35 -3.69
CA ILE A 22 6.04 -23.57 -4.72
C ILE A 22 7.54 -23.58 -4.39
N LEU A 23 8.37 -23.84 -5.40
CA LEU A 23 9.83 -23.77 -5.25
C LEU A 23 10.29 -22.32 -5.07
N GLN A 24 11.35 -22.09 -4.28
CA GLN A 24 11.92 -20.76 -4.04
C GLN A 24 12.06 -19.90 -5.32
N ARG A 25 12.60 -20.50 -6.38
CA ARG A 25 12.85 -19.83 -7.67
C ARG A 25 11.57 -19.36 -8.38
N ASP A 26 10.45 -20.01 -8.10
CA ASP A 26 9.18 -19.80 -8.78
C ASP A 26 8.27 -18.81 -8.03
N ILE A 27 8.55 -18.52 -6.76
CA ILE A 27 7.75 -17.60 -5.92
C ILE A 27 7.52 -16.25 -6.60
N LYS A 28 8.59 -15.61 -7.11
CA LYS A 28 8.48 -14.31 -7.79
C LYS A 28 7.64 -14.41 -9.08
N THR A 29 7.77 -15.50 -9.82
CA THR A 29 6.99 -15.75 -11.04
C THR A 29 5.51 -15.95 -10.71
N THR A 30 5.19 -16.73 -9.66
CA THR A 30 3.82 -16.94 -9.21
C THR A 30 3.17 -15.63 -8.75
N LEU A 31 3.91 -14.77 -8.02
CA LEU A 31 3.43 -13.44 -7.62
C LEU A 31 3.19 -12.52 -8.84
N LYS A 32 4.04 -12.58 -9.87
CA LYS A 32 3.80 -11.85 -11.13
C LYS A 32 2.54 -12.33 -11.86
N CYS A 33 2.26 -13.64 -11.87
CA CYS A 33 1.02 -14.18 -12.43
C CYS A 33 -0.24 -13.73 -11.67
N LEU A 34 -0.09 -13.29 -10.41
CA LEU A 34 -1.15 -12.68 -9.62
C LEU A 34 -1.24 -11.14 -9.79
N GLY A 35 -0.42 -10.55 -10.66
CA GLY A 35 -0.40 -9.12 -10.93
C GLY A 35 0.53 -8.30 -10.05
N TYR A 36 1.35 -8.93 -9.19
CA TYR A 36 2.30 -8.20 -8.36
C TYR A 36 3.58 -7.87 -9.13
N VAL A 37 3.94 -6.59 -9.15
CA VAL A 37 5.24 -6.11 -9.65
C VAL A 37 6.14 -5.84 -8.44
N LEU A 38 7.11 -6.73 -8.23
CA LEU A 38 8.05 -6.63 -7.11
C LEU A 38 9.34 -5.93 -7.57
N LYS A 39 9.86 -5.01 -6.74
CA LYS A 39 11.22 -4.47 -6.89
C LYS A 39 12.24 -5.63 -6.83
N GLU A 40 13.35 -5.54 -7.56
CA GLU A 40 14.36 -6.64 -7.58
C GLU A 40 14.89 -6.96 -6.17
N SER A 41 15.04 -5.93 -5.34
CA SER A 41 15.46 -5.99 -3.94
C SER A 41 14.40 -6.54 -2.98
N HIS A 42 13.16 -6.79 -3.44
CA HIS A 42 12.11 -7.30 -2.58
C HIS A 42 12.44 -8.73 -2.12
N ASN A 43 12.49 -8.91 -0.80
CA ASN A 43 12.83 -10.18 -0.17
C ASN A 43 11.63 -11.14 -0.27
N VAL A 44 11.86 -12.29 -0.89
CA VAL A 44 10.95 -13.44 -0.83
C VAL A 44 11.62 -14.55 -0.03
N PRO A 45 10.86 -15.48 0.59
CA PRO A 45 11.45 -16.59 1.31
C PRO A 45 12.48 -17.35 0.47
N ASN A 46 13.63 -17.66 1.06
CA ASN A 46 14.72 -18.43 0.43
C ASN A 46 14.50 -19.95 0.55
N ARG A 47 13.24 -20.38 0.59
CA ARG A 47 12.82 -21.77 0.76
C ARG A 47 11.52 -22.02 0.00
N ASN A 48 11.15 -23.28 -0.14
CA ASN A 48 9.86 -23.66 -0.71
C ASN A 48 8.72 -23.27 0.25
N VAL A 49 7.58 -22.85 -0.33
CA VAL A 49 6.45 -22.30 0.43
C VAL A 49 5.17 -23.12 0.19
N SER A 50 4.43 -23.41 1.25
CA SER A 50 3.11 -24.03 1.18
C SER A 50 2.03 -23.04 0.72
N LEU A 51 0.81 -23.52 0.45
CA LEU A 51 -0.31 -22.64 0.11
C LEU A 51 -0.64 -21.64 1.23
N GLU A 52 -0.59 -22.07 2.49
CA GLU A 52 -0.86 -21.19 3.63
C GLU A 52 0.21 -20.10 3.75
N GLU A 53 1.48 -20.46 3.57
CA GLU A 53 2.59 -19.51 3.59
C GLU A 53 2.52 -18.56 2.40
N PHE A 54 2.17 -19.06 1.21
CA PHE A 54 2.00 -18.22 0.02
C PHE A 54 0.81 -17.26 0.17
N LYS A 55 -0.29 -17.70 0.78
CA LYS A 55 -1.40 -16.81 1.16
C LYS A 55 -0.95 -15.73 2.13
N GLN A 56 -0.11 -16.08 3.11
CA GLN A 56 0.46 -15.09 4.03
C GLN A 56 1.31 -14.06 3.27
N ILE A 57 2.20 -14.49 2.36
CA ILE A 57 2.99 -13.57 1.52
C ILE A 57 2.08 -12.66 0.70
N VAL A 58 1.05 -13.21 0.05
CA VAL A 58 0.08 -12.42 -0.72
C VAL A 58 -0.68 -11.45 0.18
N ASN A 59 -1.06 -11.88 1.39
CA ASN A 59 -1.70 -11.01 2.36
C ASN A 59 -0.77 -9.90 2.83
N ASP A 60 0.49 -10.21 3.14
CA ASP A 60 1.51 -9.25 3.51
C ASP A 60 1.81 -8.27 2.38
N LEU A 61 1.69 -8.69 1.11
CA LEU A 61 1.80 -7.79 -0.05
C LEU A 61 0.54 -6.93 -0.25
N LYS A 62 -0.66 -7.45 0.11
CA LYS A 62 -1.90 -6.66 0.13
C LYS A 62 -1.93 -5.66 1.28
N THR A 63 -1.33 -6.00 2.41
CA THR A 63 -1.29 -5.19 3.63
C THR A 63 0.00 -4.40 3.78
N SER A 64 1.00 -4.66 2.92
CA SER A 64 2.22 -3.86 2.80
C SER A 64 1.79 -2.44 2.51
N LYS A 65 2.15 -1.56 3.45
CA LYS A 65 1.76 -0.15 3.52
C LYS A 65 2.39 0.74 2.44
N GLU A 66 2.78 0.19 1.29
CA GLU A 66 2.98 1.02 0.09
C GLU A 66 1.66 1.67 -0.38
N ILE A 67 0.51 1.32 0.22
CA ILE A 67 -0.73 2.10 0.16
C ILE A 67 -1.32 2.18 1.58
N TYR A 68 -1.33 3.36 2.19
CA TYR A 68 -2.14 3.63 3.37
C TYR A 68 -3.60 3.23 3.06
N SER A 69 -4.37 2.69 4.01
CA SER A 69 -5.79 2.41 3.78
C SER A 69 -6.62 3.68 4.04
N LYS A 70 -7.73 3.85 3.32
CA LYS A 70 -8.61 5.02 3.47
C LYS A 70 -9.05 5.22 4.91
N GLU A 71 -9.33 4.12 5.60
CA GLU A 71 -9.79 4.11 6.99
C GLU A 71 -8.69 4.54 7.96
N ASN A 72 -7.45 4.06 7.79
CA ASN A 72 -6.32 4.48 8.62
C ASN A 72 -5.96 5.95 8.43
N ILE A 73 -6.06 6.44 7.18
CA ILE A 73 -5.86 7.85 6.86
C ILE A 73 -6.97 8.71 7.49
N ASP A 74 -8.24 8.29 7.36
CA ASP A 74 -9.39 9.05 7.87
C ASP A 74 -9.36 9.15 9.41
N GLU A 75 -9.00 8.09 10.12
CA GLU A 75 -8.85 8.11 11.58
C GLU A 75 -7.72 9.04 12.03
N ALA A 76 -6.57 8.99 11.36
CA ALA A 76 -5.44 9.87 11.66
C ALA A 76 -5.83 11.35 11.44
N PHE A 77 -6.58 11.66 10.37
CA PHE A 77 -7.02 13.03 10.11
C PHE A 77 -8.11 13.51 11.06
N ARG A 78 -9.05 12.65 11.47
CA ARG A 78 -10.04 13.00 12.50
C ARG A 78 -9.39 13.36 13.84
N SER A 79 -8.27 12.72 14.20
CA SER A 79 -7.52 13.08 15.41
C SER A 79 -6.90 14.48 15.36
N LEU A 80 -6.67 15.04 14.16
CA LEU A 80 -6.03 16.34 13.96
C LEU A 80 -7.03 17.46 13.67
N ASP A 81 -8.22 17.08 13.23
CA ASP A 81 -9.31 17.99 12.91
C ASP A 81 -10.51 17.73 13.85
N PRO A 82 -10.38 18.05 15.15
CA PRO A 82 -11.45 17.83 16.13
C PRO A 82 -12.72 18.64 15.80
N ASN A 83 -12.58 19.69 14.97
CA ASN A 83 -13.69 20.52 14.52
C ASN A 83 -14.35 19.99 13.23
N ASN A 84 -13.84 18.91 12.64
CA ASN A 84 -14.31 18.32 11.39
C ASN A 84 -14.43 19.35 10.25
N SER A 85 -13.47 20.28 10.20
CA SER A 85 -13.36 21.32 9.20
C SER A 85 -13.06 20.79 7.78
N GLY A 86 -12.48 19.59 7.67
CA GLY A 86 -12.00 19.02 6.41
C GLY A 86 -10.57 19.45 6.04
N TYR A 87 -9.86 20.13 6.94
CA TYR A 87 -8.55 20.72 6.69
C TYR A 87 -7.58 20.45 7.84
N ILE A 88 -6.30 20.29 7.51
CA ILE A 88 -5.21 20.14 8.48
C ILE A 88 -4.06 21.08 8.10
N LYS A 89 -3.29 21.55 9.08
CA LYS A 89 -2.12 22.39 8.79
C LYS A 89 -1.06 21.57 8.08
N ALA A 90 -0.45 22.13 7.04
CA ALA A 90 0.61 21.47 6.27
C ALA A 90 1.80 21.02 7.14
N LYS A 91 2.13 21.80 8.17
CA LYS A 91 3.17 21.45 9.16
C LYS A 91 2.84 20.19 9.97
N ASP A 92 1.58 20.01 10.34
CA ASP A 92 1.12 18.91 11.19
C ASP A 92 0.98 17.64 10.32
N LEU A 93 0.49 17.80 9.08
CA LEU A 93 0.53 16.74 8.07
C LEU A 93 1.97 16.27 7.79
N ARG A 94 2.90 17.21 7.59
CA ARG A 94 4.33 16.89 7.40
C ARG A 94 4.87 16.05 8.56
N MET A 95 4.60 16.47 9.80
CA MET A 95 5.07 15.77 10.98
C MET A 95 4.57 14.33 11.01
N ILE A 96 3.31 14.09 10.64
CA ILE A 96 2.72 12.75 10.62
C ILE A 96 3.24 11.89 9.47
N LEU A 97 3.49 12.48 8.31
CA LEU A 97 4.10 11.77 7.18
C LEU A 97 5.55 11.37 7.50
N LEU A 98 6.28 12.20 8.27
CA LEU A 98 7.62 11.91 8.78
C LEU A 98 7.62 10.89 9.93
N GLU A 99 6.69 11.01 10.89
CA GLU A 99 6.59 10.14 12.08
C GLU A 99 5.79 8.86 11.83
N GLY A 100 5.22 8.71 10.63
CA GLY A 100 4.50 7.52 10.20
C GLY A 100 5.39 6.28 10.28
N VAL A 101 4.76 5.10 10.35
CA VAL A 101 5.41 3.80 10.60
C VAL A 101 6.55 3.46 9.62
N GLU A 102 6.54 4.03 8.41
CA GLU A 102 7.64 3.89 7.43
C GLU A 102 8.43 5.18 7.19
N GLY A 103 7.99 6.33 7.73
CA GLY A 103 8.64 7.64 7.63
C GLY A 103 8.97 8.10 6.21
N MET A 104 8.18 9.01 5.64
CA MET A 104 8.53 9.62 4.36
C MET A 104 9.74 10.55 4.49
N THR A 105 10.59 10.57 3.47
CA THR A 105 11.70 11.53 3.40
C THR A 105 11.19 12.96 3.19
N ASN A 106 12.01 13.95 3.57
CA ASN A 106 11.65 15.35 3.34
C ASN A 106 11.45 15.68 1.85
N GLU A 107 12.17 14.99 0.96
CA GLU A 107 12.03 15.12 -0.49
C GLU A 107 10.67 14.61 -0.96
N GLU A 108 10.28 13.40 -0.58
CA GLU A 108 8.97 12.82 -0.92
C GLU A 108 7.81 13.67 -0.40
N ILE A 109 7.95 14.21 0.81
CA ILE A 109 6.96 15.12 1.39
C ILE A 109 6.90 16.45 0.63
N ASN A 110 8.03 16.96 0.14
CA ASN A 110 8.03 18.17 -0.68
C ASN A 110 7.30 17.93 -2.01
N ASP A 111 7.60 16.83 -2.69
CA ASP A 111 6.93 16.43 -3.93
C ASP A 111 5.42 16.24 -3.69
N PHE A 112 5.05 15.67 -2.54
CA PHE A 112 3.68 15.56 -2.11
C PHE A 112 2.97 16.93 -2.03
N PHE A 113 3.58 17.93 -1.39
CA PHE A 113 3.01 19.28 -1.30
C PHE A 113 3.04 20.07 -2.61
N VAL A 114 3.84 19.66 -3.60
CA VAL A 114 3.76 20.22 -4.96
C VAL A 114 2.46 19.78 -5.63
N ILE A 115 2.09 18.51 -5.46
CA ILE A 115 0.86 17.94 -6.03
C ILE A 115 -0.38 18.39 -5.23
N PHE A 116 -0.22 18.51 -3.91
CA PHE A 116 -1.26 18.91 -2.96
C PHE A 116 -0.88 20.20 -2.24
N PRO A 117 -0.93 21.35 -2.93
CA PRO A 117 -0.52 22.61 -2.34
C PRO A 117 -1.45 23.03 -1.19
N PRO A 118 -0.90 23.57 -0.10
CA PRO A 118 -1.72 24.19 0.93
C PRO A 118 -2.44 25.43 0.40
N ASN A 119 -3.61 25.71 0.95
CA ASN A 119 -4.36 26.93 0.68
C ASN A 119 -3.66 28.18 1.26
N ALA A 120 -4.25 29.35 1.06
CA ALA A 120 -3.71 30.63 1.56
C ALA A 120 -3.54 30.71 3.10
N ARG A 121 -4.11 29.76 3.87
CA ARG A 121 -3.99 29.65 5.33
C ARG A 121 -2.94 28.62 5.78
N GLY A 122 -2.23 28.02 4.83
CA GLY A 122 -1.26 26.95 5.09
C GLY A 122 -1.91 25.61 5.43
N GLU A 123 -3.14 25.38 4.97
CA GLU A 123 -3.94 24.18 5.26
C GLU A 123 -4.15 23.33 4.02
N VAL A 124 -4.13 22.01 4.18
CA VAL A 124 -4.39 21.04 3.12
C VAL A 124 -5.75 20.36 3.37
N SER A 125 -6.53 20.21 2.31
CA SER A 125 -7.78 19.45 2.38
C SER A 125 -7.47 17.96 2.32
N TYR A 126 -7.69 17.26 3.43
CA TYR A 126 -7.47 15.82 3.47
C TYR A 126 -8.55 15.03 2.71
N LYS A 127 -9.70 15.64 2.43
CA LYS A 127 -10.75 15.04 1.59
C LYS A 127 -10.27 14.87 0.15
N VAL A 128 -9.67 15.91 -0.42
CA VAL A 128 -9.07 15.88 -1.77
C VAL A 128 -7.89 14.92 -1.82
N LEU A 129 -7.10 14.87 -0.75
CA LEU A 129 -5.98 13.97 -0.60
C LEU A 129 -6.43 12.50 -0.63
N ILE A 130 -7.44 12.15 0.16
CA ILE A 130 -8.07 10.81 0.16
C ILE A 130 -8.69 10.53 -1.22
N GLU A 131 -9.44 11.47 -1.77
CA GLU A 131 -10.04 11.30 -3.10
C GLU A 131 -8.98 10.99 -4.15
N LYS A 132 -7.87 11.73 -4.22
CA LYS A 132 -6.83 11.46 -5.20
C LYS A 132 -5.98 10.22 -4.93
N LEU A 133 -5.80 9.82 -3.66
CA LEU A 133 -5.07 8.60 -3.33
C LEU A 133 -5.87 7.33 -3.61
N TYR A 134 -7.21 7.39 -3.52
CA TYR A 134 -8.08 6.20 -3.67
C TYR A 134 -9.01 6.23 -4.88
N THR A 135 -9.11 7.35 -5.59
CA THR A 135 -9.68 7.38 -6.94
C THR A 135 -8.63 6.79 -7.88
N ASN A 136 -8.79 5.50 -8.19
CA ASN A 136 -8.13 4.93 -9.36
C ASN A 136 -8.54 5.80 -10.56
N GLU A 137 -7.58 6.50 -11.18
CA GLU A 137 -7.75 6.91 -12.58
C GLU A 137 -7.65 5.66 -13.47
N ASP A 138 -8.62 4.77 -13.31
CA ASP A 138 -9.26 4.08 -14.42
C ASP A 138 -10.39 5.01 -14.90
N ASN A 139 -10.04 6.05 -15.64
CA ASN A 139 -10.99 6.78 -16.48
C ASN A 139 -10.22 7.28 -17.70
N GLU A 140 -10.22 6.41 -18.72
CA GLU A 140 -10.24 6.66 -20.17
C GLU A 140 -9.31 7.71 -20.78
#